data_AF-A0A847CR64-F1
#
_entry.id   AF-A0A847CR64-F1
#
_cell.length_a   1.000
_cell.length_b   1.000
_cell.length_c   1.000
_cell.angle_alpha   90.00
_cell.angle_beta   90.00
_cell.angle_gamma   90.00
#
_symmetry.space_group_name_H-M   'P 1'
#
loop_
_entity.id
_entity.type
_entity.pdbx_description
1 polymer ?
#
loop_
_entity_poly.entity_id
_entity_poly.type
_entity_poly.pdbx_seq_one_letter_code
_entity_poly.pdbx_strand_id
1 'polypeptide(L)'
;MIVFRDSVAGELREQVRIATRSIGIPGLRVQTRPQSEVLINIDTVLFAEAATFERTVTLLGQDVTVRAVPAAFVWHHGDGTTQTTRSPGKPNAKSDVKHMYRKPAEGLRLTVDTTWAIQYRVAGGSWQDLDETLTGTGPATTLATREARPYLVAR
;
A
#
# COMPACT_ATOMS: atom_id res chain seq x y z
N MET A 1 17.26 9.88 -43.41
CA MET A 1 17.34 10.59 -42.11
C MET A 1 16.28 9.98 -41.21
N ILE A 2 16.69 9.33 -40.12
CA ILE A 2 15.91 8.35 -39.34
C ILE A 2 15.21 9.08 -38.19
N VAL A 3 13.87 9.10 -38.17
CA VAL A 3 13.06 9.64 -37.06
C VAL A 3 12.03 8.61 -36.54
N PHE A 4 12.04 7.37 -37.05
CA PHE A 4 10.96 6.41 -36.78
C PHE A 4 11.14 5.57 -35.50
N ARG A 5 12.37 5.39 -34.99
CA ARG A 5 12.61 4.55 -33.80
C ARG A 5 12.13 5.19 -32.50
N ASP A 6 12.28 6.50 -32.36
CA ASP A 6 11.83 7.22 -31.15
C ASP A 6 10.30 7.32 -31.08
N SER A 7 9.63 7.33 -32.23
CA SER A 7 8.16 7.38 -32.32
C SER A 7 7.50 6.08 -31.83
N VAL A 8 8.04 4.91 -32.18
CA VAL A 8 7.46 3.61 -31.77
C VAL A 8 7.71 3.34 -30.28
N ALA A 9 8.89 3.69 -29.77
CA ALA A 9 9.20 3.56 -28.35
C ALA A 9 8.32 4.48 -27.48
N GLY A 10 8.10 5.72 -27.93
CA GLY A 10 7.19 6.67 -27.28
C GLY A 10 5.73 6.18 -27.26
N GLU A 11 5.24 5.68 -28.40
CA GLU A 11 3.88 5.13 -28.51
C GLU A 11 3.68 3.89 -27.62
N LEU A 12 4.65 2.96 -27.60
CA LEU A 12 4.57 1.79 -26.73
C LEU A 12 4.53 2.19 -25.24
N ARG A 13 5.35 3.16 -24.82
CA ARG A 13 5.33 3.66 -23.43
C ARG A 13 3.96 4.25 -23.07
N GLU A 14 3.31 4.94 -24.00
CA GLU A 14 1.98 5.50 -23.77
C GLU A 14 0.90 4.41 -23.71
N GLN A 15 0.95 3.40 -24.57
CA GLN A 15 0.05 2.24 -24.49
C GLN A 15 0.21 1.50 -23.16
N VAL A 16 1.43 1.37 -22.64
CA VAL A 16 1.69 0.79 -21.31
C VAL A 16 1.03 1.62 -20.21
N ARG A 17 1.12 2.96 -20.26
CA ARG A 17 0.45 3.85 -19.30
C ARG A 17 -1.06 3.64 -19.28
N ILE A 18 -1.68 3.59 -20.47
CA ILE A 18 -3.12 3.37 -20.62
C ILE A 18 -3.53 2.00 -20.08
N ALA A 19 -2.81 0.94 -20.47
CA ALA A 19 -3.08 -0.42 -20.02
C ALA A 19 -2.96 -0.56 -18.50
N THR A 20 -1.94 0.05 -17.90
CA THR A 20 -1.68 0.02 -16.46
C THR A 20 -2.86 0.55 -15.64
N ARG A 21 -3.52 1.62 -16.08
CA ARG A 21 -4.69 2.19 -15.39
C ARG A 21 -5.91 1.27 -15.39
N SER A 22 -5.98 0.33 -16.33
CA SER A 22 -7.08 -0.63 -16.48
C SER A 22 -6.85 -1.93 -15.69
N ILE A 23 -5.66 -2.12 -15.11
CA ILE A 23 -5.31 -3.29 -14.31
C ILE A 23 -5.84 -3.07 -12.88
N GLY A 24 -6.92 -3.78 -12.52
CA GLY A 24 -7.48 -3.75 -11.17
C GLY A 24 -6.46 -4.21 -10.10
N ILE A 25 -6.43 -3.51 -8.96
CA ILE A 25 -5.40 -3.65 -7.93
C ILE A 25 -5.98 -4.39 -6.70
N PRO A 26 -5.25 -5.36 -6.12
CA PRO A 26 -5.70 -6.05 -4.91
C PRO A 26 -5.74 -5.12 -3.67
N GLY A 27 -6.84 -5.23 -2.92
CA GLY A 27 -7.02 -4.56 -1.63
C GLY A 27 -6.27 -5.26 -0.50
N LEU A 28 -5.57 -4.49 0.34
CA LEU A 28 -4.82 -5.01 1.49
C LEU A 28 -5.74 -5.35 2.67
N ARG A 29 -5.48 -6.47 3.34
CA ARG A 29 -6.07 -6.78 4.65
C ARG A 29 -5.15 -6.26 5.76
N VAL A 30 -5.68 -5.42 6.63
CA VAL A 30 -4.99 -4.93 7.84
C VAL A 30 -5.47 -5.76 9.02
N GLN A 31 -4.55 -6.46 9.69
CA GLN A 31 -4.84 -7.16 10.93
C GLN A 31 -4.18 -6.40 12.08
N THR A 32 -4.96 -5.93 13.05
CA THR A 32 -4.44 -5.34 14.29
C THR A 32 -4.57 -6.35 15.43
N ARG A 33 -3.68 -6.29 16.42
CA ARG A 33 -3.75 -7.14 17.63
C ARG A 33 -3.84 -6.26 18.88
N PRO A 34 -4.83 -6.48 19.78
CA PRO A 34 -5.96 -7.41 19.67
C PRO A 34 -7.08 -6.87 18.75
N GLN A 35 -7.84 -7.75 18.12
CA GLN A 35 -8.63 -7.51 16.89
C GLN A 35 -9.89 -6.62 17.00
N SER A 36 -10.07 -5.82 18.06
CA SER A 36 -11.24 -4.93 18.15
C SER A 36 -11.10 -3.81 19.17
N GLU A 37 -10.32 -4.03 20.22
CA GLU A 37 -10.06 -3.04 21.27
C GLU A 37 -8.57 -2.71 21.34
N VAL A 38 -8.27 -1.42 21.20
CA VAL A 38 -6.93 -0.86 21.40
C VAL A 38 -6.93 -0.03 22.68
N LEU A 39 -5.81 0.00 23.38
CA LEU A 39 -5.70 0.77 24.61
C LEU A 39 -5.25 2.19 24.31
N ILE A 40 -5.89 3.18 24.93
CA ILE A 40 -5.39 4.55 24.85
C ILE A 40 -4.08 4.67 25.63
N ASN A 41 -3.22 5.59 25.20
CA ASN A 41 -1.88 5.82 25.76
C ASN A 41 -0.93 4.61 25.66
N ILE A 42 -1.21 3.65 24.77
CA ILE A 42 -0.35 2.50 24.46
C ILE A 42 -0.17 2.41 22.95
N ASP A 43 1.06 2.11 22.51
CA ASP A 43 1.38 1.89 21.11
C ASP A 43 0.60 0.71 20.54
N THR A 44 -0.22 0.99 19.53
CA THR A 44 -0.85 -0.02 18.69
C THR A 44 0.05 -0.29 17.49
N VAL A 45 0.52 -1.52 17.34
CA VAL A 45 1.27 -1.96 16.16
C VAL A 45 0.29 -2.16 15.00
N LEU A 46 0.59 -1.52 13.87
CA LEU A 46 -0.19 -1.65 12.63
C LEU A 46 0.66 -2.36 11.58
N PHE A 47 0.02 -3.15 10.73
CA PHE A 47 0.65 -3.71 9.55
C PHE A 47 -0.38 -4.03 8.46
N ALA A 48 0.08 -4.10 7.22
CA ALA A 48 -0.75 -4.38 6.06
C ALA A 48 -0.08 -5.44 5.15
N GLU A 49 -0.88 -6.10 4.33
CA GLU A 49 -0.39 -7.08 3.35
C GLU A 49 -0.43 -6.52 1.93
N ALA A 50 0.69 -5.97 1.43
CA ALA A 50 0.82 -5.46 0.06
C ALA A 50 1.69 -6.38 -0.78
N ALA A 51 1.13 -6.98 -1.82
CA ALA A 51 1.89 -7.83 -2.74
C ALA A 51 2.41 -7.04 -3.94
N THR A 52 3.60 -7.43 -4.42
CA THR A 52 4.02 -7.12 -5.78
C THR A 52 3.12 -7.87 -6.75
N PHE A 53 2.67 -7.19 -7.79
CA PHE A 53 1.81 -7.76 -8.83
C PHE A 53 2.52 -7.69 -10.18
N GLU A 54 2.43 -8.75 -10.98
CA GLU A 54 2.93 -8.78 -12.36
C GLU A 54 1.83 -9.25 -13.32
N ARG A 55 1.75 -8.64 -14.50
CA ARG A 55 0.85 -9.06 -15.58
C ARG A 55 1.49 -8.83 -16.92
N THR A 56 1.41 -9.84 -17.79
CA THR A 56 1.80 -9.73 -19.19
C THR A 56 0.58 -9.37 -20.03
N VAL A 57 0.75 -8.40 -20.93
CA VAL A 57 -0.22 -7.96 -21.92
C VAL A 57 0.46 -7.84 -23.27
N THR A 58 -0.25 -8.10 -24.36
CA THR A 58 0.26 -7.86 -25.71
C THR A 58 -0.13 -6.45 -26.14
N LEU A 59 0.85 -5.59 -26.39
CA LEU A 59 0.66 -4.21 -26.83
C LEU A 59 1.43 -4.00 -28.14
N LEU A 60 0.73 -3.53 -29.18
CA LEU A 60 1.34 -3.29 -30.51
C LEU A 60 2.10 -4.51 -31.05
N GLY A 61 1.60 -5.73 -30.76
CA GLY A 61 2.24 -6.99 -31.17
C GLY A 61 3.47 -7.39 -30.35
N GLN A 62 3.78 -6.69 -29.25
CA GLN A 62 4.87 -7.01 -28.33
C GLN A 62 4.32 -7.48 -27.00
N ASP A 63 4.94 -8.50 -26.42
CA ASP A 63 4.63 -8.92 -25.05
C ASP A 63 5.27 -7.94 -24.07
N VAL A 64 4.43 -7.29 -23.28
CA VAL A 64 4.84 -6.35 -22.24
C VAL A 64 4.44 -6.91 -20.89
N THR A 65 5.43 -7.17 -20.04
CA THR A 65 5.18 -7.48 -18.62
C THR A 65 5.19 -6.18 -17.84
N VAL A 66 4.09 -5.87 -17.17
CA VAL A 66 3.96 -4.78 -16.21
C VAL A 66 4.12 -5.35 -14.80
N ARG A 67 4.88 -4.66 -13.95
CA ARG A 67 5.10 -4.96 -12.54
C ARG A 67 4.74 -3.76 -11.69
N ALA A 68 3.93 -3.98 -10.66
CA ALA A 68 3.57 -2.99 -9.65
C ALA A 68 4.21 -3.39 -8.32
N VAL A 69 5.11 -2.56 -7.79
CA VAL A 69 5.83 -2.81 -6.53
C VAL A 69 5.36 -1.83 -5.46
N PRO A 70 4.87 -2.27 -4.28
CA PRO A 70 4.49 -1.37 -3.20
C PRO A 70 5.67 -0.47 -2.80
N ALA A 71 5.44 0.83 -2.71
CA ALA A 71 6.49 1.83 -2.49
C ALA A 71 6.18 2.82 -1.35
N ALA A 72 4.90 3.10 -1.09
CA ALA A 72 4.49 3.99 -0.01
C ALA A 72 3.13 3.58 0.58
N PHE A 73 2.97 3.85 1.87
CA PHE A 73 1.77 3.56 2.66
C PHE A 73 1.36 4.82 3.41
N VAL A 74 0.11 5.24 3.25
CA VAL A 74 -0.50 6.33 4.01
C VAL A 74 -1.58 5.75 4.90
N TRP A 75 -1.30 5.71 6.19
CA TRP A 75 -2.18 5.20 7.23
C TRP A 75 -3.13 6.31 7.67
N HIS A 76 -4.42 6.03 7.67
CA HIS A 76 -5.45 6.90 8.23
C HIS A 76 -5.99 6.24 9.50
N HIS A 77 -5.66 6.79 10.67
CA HIS A 77 -5.92 6.13 11.95
C HIS A 77 -7.39 6.20 12.41
N GLY A 78 -8.22 6.98 11.71
CA GLY A 78 -9.64 7.17 12.03
C GLY A 78 -9.91 8.19 13.14
N ASP A 79 -8.89 8.70 13.82
CA ASP A 79 -8.97 9.74 14.87
C ASP A 79 -8.55 11.14 14.36
N GLY A 80 -8.46 11.31 13.04
CA GLY A 80 -8.01 12.53 12.38
C GLY A 80 -6.49 12.63 12.16
N THR A 81 -5.72 11.64 12.59
CA THR A 81 -4.27 11.59 12.35
C THR A 81 -3.88 10.66 11.20
N THR A 82 -2.70 10.89 10.63
CA THR A 82 -2.13 10.11 9.53
C THR A 82 -0.65 9.83 9.73
N GLN A 83 -0.17 8.69 9.20
CA GLN A 83 1.24 8.32 9.17
C GLN A 83 1.63 7.90 7.75
N THR A 84 2.83 8.29 7.28
CA THR A 84 3.37 7.80 6.00
C THR A 84 4.60 6.93 6.23
N THR A 85 4.63 5.74 5.64
CA THR A 85 5.76 4.81 5.72
C THR A 85 6.14 4.27 4.35
N ARG A 86 7.38 3.77 4.23
CA ARG A 86 7.86 3.03 3.05
C ARG A 86 7.74 1.52 3.19
N SER A 87 7.41 1.07 4.39
CA SER A 87 7.17 -0.34 4.70
C SER A 87 5.72 -0.53 5.14
N PRO A 88 5.13 -1.72 4.93
CA PRO A 88 3.79 -2.02 5.37
C PRO A 88 3.69 -2.33 6.88
N GLY A 89 4.76 -2.14 7.66
CA GLY A 89 4.83 -2.57 9.06
C GLY A 89 5.07 -4.08 9.22
N LYS A 90 5.12 -4.54 10.47
CA LYS A 90 5.32 -5.96 10.82
C LYS A 90 4.44 -6.36 12.01
N PRO A 91 4.03 -7.64 12.12
CA PRO A 91 3.19 -8.13 13.21
C PRO A 91 3.98 -8.34 14.52
N ASN A 92 4.85 -7.42 14.91
CA ASN A 92 5.65 -7.52 16.15
C ASN A 92 6.11 -6.15 16.65
N ALA A 93 6.68 -6.12 17.86
CA ALA A 93 7.12 -4.89 18.53
C ALA A 93 8.20 -4.07 17.79
N LYS A 94 8.88 -4.68 16.81
CA LYS A 94 9.89 -4.03 15.96
C LYS A 94 9.28 -3.35 14.73
N SER A 95 7.95 -3.33 14.59
CA SER A 95 7.28 -2.55 13.55
C SER A 95 7.65 -1.07 13.66
N ASP A 96 7.89 -0.46 12.51
CA ASP A 96 8.04 0.99 12.31
C ASP A 96 6.67 1.69 12.24
N VAL A 97 5.59 0.93 12.03
CA VAL A 97 4.23 1.45 12.01
C VAL A 97 3.57 1.23 13.37
N LYS A 98 3.46 2.31 14.13
CA LYS A 98 2.84 2.36 15.46
C LYS A 98 2.02 3.63 15.59
N HIS A 99 0.89 3.53 16.28
CA HIS A 99 0.07 4.69 16.61
C HIS A 99 -0.46 4.60 18.05
N MET A 100 -0.51 5.73 18.73
CA MET A 100 -1.02 5.83 20.10
C MET A 100 -2.27 6.70 20.13
N TYR A 101 -3.43 6.05 20.31
CA TYR A 101 -4.70 6.74 20.50
C TYR A 101 -4.73 7.43 21.86
N ARG A 102 -5.21 8.67 21.90
CA ARG A 102 -5.23 9.50 23.13
C ARG A 102 -6.60 9.65 23.77
N LYS A 103 -7.66 9.33 23.03
CA LYS A 103 -9.05 9.52 23.46
C LYS A 103 -9.84 8.22 23.31
N PRO A 104 -10.76 7.93 24.23
CA PRO A 104 -11.79 6.92 24.03
C PRO A 104 -12.63 7.26 22.79
N ALA A 105 -12.93 6.24 21.99
CA ALA A 105 -13.68 6.35 20.76
C ALA A 105 -14.26 4.98 20.40
N GLU A 106 -15.44 4.99 19.80
CA GLU A 106 -16.05 3.80 19.20
C GLU A 106 -16.15 4.01 17.70
N GLY A 107 -15.86 2.97 16.92
CA GLY A 107 -16.06 3.00 15.48
C GLY A 107 -14.96 3.72 14.69
N LEU A 108 -13.73 3.83 15.21
CA LEU A 108 -12.62 4.38 14.44
C LEU A 108 -12.38 3.54 13.19
N ARG A 109 -12.36 4.18 12.01
CA ARG A 109 -12.06 3.54 10.73
C ARG A 109 -10.59 3.68 10.39
N LEU A 110 -9.81 2.66 10.70
CA LEU A 110 -8.44 2.52 10.24
C LEU A 110 -8.44 2.09 8.77
N THR A 111 -7.76 2.85 7.90
CA THR A 111 -7.52 2.49 6.50
C THR A 111 -6.06 2.74 6.12
N VAL A 112 -5.62 2.18 5.00
CA VAL A 112 -4.30 2.45 4.43
C VAL A 112 -4.43 2.62 2.92
N ASP A 113 -3.90 3.73 2.41
CA ASP A 113 -3.67 3.91 0.99
C ASP A 113 -2.27 3.41 0.66
N THR A 114 -2.18 2.54 -0.34
CA THR A 114 -0.90 2.02 -0.82
C THR A 114 -0.62 2.57 -2.20
N THR A 115 0.61 3.00 -2.41
CA THR A 115 1.12 3.46 -3.72
C THR A 115 2.11 2.44 -4.24
N TRP A 116 1.88 1.97 -5.46
CA TRP A 116 2.76 1.07 -6.18
C TRP A 116 3.54 1.84 -7.26
N ALA A 117 4.85 1.66 -7.29
CA ALA A 117 5.69 2.09 -8.39
C ALA A 117 5.54 1.09 -9.56
N ILE A 118 5.37 1.61 -10.78
CA ILE A 118 5.15 0.79 -11.96
C ILE A 118 6.43 0.66 -12.78
N GLN A 119 6.73 -0.58 -13.13
CA GLN A 119 7.83 -0.95 -14.02
C GLN A 119 7.29 -1.82 -15.15
N TYR A 120 7.93 -1.77 -16.31
CA TYR A 120 7.59 -2.63 -17.42
C TYR A 120 8.82 -3.18 -18.12
N ARG A 121 8.67 -4.29 -18.83
CA ARG A 121 9.68 -4.81 -19.75
C ARG A 121 9.01 -5.33 -21.01
N VAL A 122 9.72 -5.23 -22.13
CA VAL A 122 9.24 -5.67 -23.44
C VAL A 122 10.01 -6.92 -23.86
N ALA A 123 9.28 -7.95 -24.31
CA ALA A 123 9.83 -9.20 -24.82
C ALA A 123 10.91 -9.84 -23.92
N GLY A 124 10.73 -9.76 -22.59
CA GLY A 124 11.67 -10.33 -21.62
C GLY A 124 12.96 -9.53 -21.41
N GLY A 125 13.08 -8.32 -21.98
CA GLY A 125 14.22 -7.43 -21.79
C GLY A 125 14.33 -6.83 -20.38
N SER A 126 15.16 -5.80 -20.24
CA SER A 126 15.37 -5.11 -18.97
C SER A 126 14.11 -4.37 -18.50
N TRP A 127 13.94 -4.34 -17.18
CA TRP A 127 12.92 -3.51 -16.53
C TRP A 127 13.21 -2.03 -16.75
N GLN A 128 12.15 -1.28 -17.02
CA GLN A 128 12.14 0.17 -17.18
C GLN A 128 11.11 0.74 -16.21
N ASP A 129 11.45 1.83 -15.53
CA ASP A 129 10.49 2.57 -14.72
C ASP A 129 9.51 3.28 -15.66
N LEU A 130 8.21 3.21 -15.34
CA LEU A 130 7.18 3.91 -16.10
C LEU A 130 7.07 5.38 -15.65
N ASP A 131 7.67 5.74 -14.51
CA ASP A 131 7.47 6.99 -13.76
C ASP A 131 5.99 7.27 -13.45
N GLU A 132 5.20 6.22 -13.36
CA GLU A 132 3.81 6.26 -12.95
C GLU A 132 3.65 5.47 -11.66
N THR A 133 2.66 5.88 -10.88
CA THR A 133 2.21 5.12 -9.74
C THR A 133 0.75 4.75 -9.88
N LEU A 134 0.38 3.69 -9.18
CA LEU A 134 -1.01 3.37 -8.93
C LEU A 134 -1.27 3.47 -7.43
N THR A 135 -2.42 4.00 -7.05
CA THR A 135 -2.84 4.08 -5.65
C THR A 135 -4.14 3.33 -5.45
N GLY A 136 -4.20 2.56 -4.37
CA GLY A 136 -5.39 1.81 -3.97
C GLY A 136 -5.60 1.90 -2.46
N THR A 137 -6.85 2.06 -2.06
CA THR A 137 -7.26 2.10 -0.64
C THR A 137 -7.67 0.70 -0.20
N GLY A 138 -7.08 0.21 0.89
CA GLY A 138 -7.49 -1.04 1.52
C GLY A 138 -8.86 -0.95 2.19
N PRO A 139 -9.59 -2.08 2.37
CA PRO A 139 -10.78 -2.13 3.22
C PRO A 139 -10.54 -1.55 4.62
N ALA A 140 -11.55 -0.89 5.17
CA ALA A 140 -11.47 -0.32 6.50
C ALA A 140 -11.59 -1.37 7.60
N THR A 141 -10.76 -1.24 8.64
CA THR A 141 -10.87 -1.98 9.89
C THR A 141 -11.48 -1.09 10.96
N THR A 142 -12.52 -1.57 11.64
CA THR A 142 -13.20 -0.82 12.70
C THR A 142 -12.54 -1.13 14.06
N LEU A 143 -12.20 -0.08 14.82
CA LEU A 143 -11.57 -0.19 16.14
C LEU A 143 -12.41 0.53 17.21
N ALA A 144 -12.33 0.01 18.44
CA ALA A 144 -12.76 0.71 19.65
C ALA A 144 -11.53 1.00 20.52
N THR A 145 -11.44 2.18 21.11
CA THR A 145 -10.37 2.51 22.07
C THR A 145 -10.91 2.46 23.50
N ARG A 146 -10.13 1.91 24.42
CA ARG A 146 -10.47 1.77 25.85
C ARG A 146 -9.32 2.27 26.72
N GLU A 147 -9.66 2.72 27.91
CA GLU A 147 -8.67 3.00 28.95
C GLU A 147 -8.03 1.70 29.47
N ALA A 148 -6.70 1.71 29.59
CA ALA A 148 -6.02 0.69 30.35
C ALA A 148 -6.43 0.84 31.81
N ARG A 149 -7.11 -0.17 32.37
CA ARG A 149 -7.33 -0.22 33.82
C ARG A 149 -6.04 -0.71 34.47
N PRO A 150 -5.31 0.12 35.23
CA PRO A 150 -4.14 -0.36 35.94
C PRO A 150 -4.61 -1.34 37.02
N TYR A 151 -4.08 -2.56 37.01
CA TYR A 151 -4.09 -3.42 38.19
C TYR A 151 -2.66 -3.43 38.75
N LEU A 152 -2.51 -2.86 39.95
CA LEU A 152 -1.27 -2.98 40.72
C LEU A 152 -1.19 -4.42 41.23
N VAL A 153 -0.27 -5.20 40.68
CA VAL A 153 0.14 -6.47 41.30
C VAL A 153 1.14 -6.11 42.39
N ALA A 154 0.69 -6.01 43.64
CA ALA A 154 1.61 -5.99 44.76
C ALA A 154 2.37 -7.32 44.79
N ARG A 155 3.70 -7.27 44.83
CA ARG A 155 4.58 -8.43 44.97
C ARG A 155 5.03 -8.57 46.42
#